data_AF-A0A0D8L4K1-F1
#
_entry.id   AF-A0A0D8L4K1-F1
#
_cell.length_a   1.000
_cell.length_b   1.000
_cell.length_c   1.000
_cell.angle_alpha   90.00
_cell.angle_beta   90.00
_cell.angle_gamma   90.00
#
_symmetry.space_group_name_H-M   'P 1'
#
loop_
_entity.id
_entity.type
_entity.pdbx_description
1 polymer ?
#
loop_
_entity_poly.entity_id
_entity_poly.type
_entity_poly.pdbx_seq_one_letter_code
_entity_poly.pdbx_strand_id
1 'polypeptide(L)'
;MSEMSVMNNNAAQPAAKKGLFARALAAVNSRTAKALFKGVAVPLALWLAARGVAHAEDLTAAGKEDAADTFGEDSTMMYYFMLAEVILVFILYLRNHNPATFLLIPVFIVVTKIIFSIISSRSGG
;
A
#
# COMPACT_ATOMS: atom_id res chain seq x y z
N MET A 1 63.09 33.46 -2.93
CA MET A 1 61.88 33.10 -2.18
C MET A 1 60.89 32.42 -3.11
N SER A 2 61.18 31.18 -3.46
CA SER A 2 60.37 30.33 -4.33
C SER A 2 60.55 28.92 -3.77
N GLU A 3 59.47 28.15 -3.72
CA GLU A 3 59.31 26.86 -3.02
C GLU A 3 58.75 26.94 -1.58
N MET A 4 57.51 27.40 -1.48
CA MET A 4 56.61 26.91 -0.42
C MET A 4 55.15 26.93 -0.91
N SER A 5 54.92 26.41 -2.11
CA SER A 5 53.58 26.21 -2.69
C SER A 5 53.50 24.85 -3.38
N VAL A 6 53.92 23.81 -2.68
CA VAL A 6 53.63 22.44 -3.07
C VAL A 6 53.25 21.70 -1.80
N MET A 7 52.16 20.94 -1.88
CA MET A 7 51.55 20.10 -0.82
C MET A 7 50.52 20.77 0.09
N ASN A 8 49.35 21.07 -0.47
CA ASN A 8 48.10 20.76 0.25
C ASN A 8 46.97 20.45 -0.74
N ASN A 9 47.04 19.31 -1.42
CA ASN A 9 45.91 18.78 -2.22
C ASN A 9 45.99 17.24 -2.40
N ASN A 10 46.48 16.52 -1.39
CA ASN A 10 46.33 15.07 -1.31
C ASN A 10 45.34 14.70 -0.18
N ALA A 11 44.14 15.27 -0.25
CA ALA A 11 43.00 14.63 0.41
C ALA A 11 42.58 13.47 -0.50
N ALA A 12 43.22 12.31 -0.32
CA ALA A 12 42.73 11.06 -0.86
C ALA A 12 41.32 10.83 -0.29
N GLN A 13 40.29 11.22 -1.03
CA GLN A 13 38.92 10.89 -0.71
C GLN A 13 38.80 9.36 -0.68
N PRO A 14 38.35 8.75 0.43
CA PRO A 14 38.18 7.31 0.47
C PRO A 14 37.08 6.96 -0.55
N ALA A 15 37.43 6.16 -1.55
CA ALA A 15 36.46 5.62 -2.49
C ALA A 15 35.45 4.77 -1.70
N ALA A 16 34.32 5.36 -1.34
CA ALA A 16 33.24 4.69 -0.65
C ALA A 16 32.84 3.46 -1.47
N LYS A 17 33.10 2.26 -0.92
CA LYS A 17 32.75 0.99 -1.56
C LYS A 17 31.22 0.93 -1.67
N LYS A 18 30.68 1.31 -2.82
CA LYS A 18 29.24 1.18 -3.11
C LYS A 18 28.85 -0.28 -2.97
N GLY A 19 28.00 -0.58 -2.00
CA GLY A 19 27.56 -1.94 -1.68
C GLY A 19 26.89 -2.63 -2.88
N LEU A 20 26.80 -3.96 -2.81
CA LEU A 20 26.22 -4.80 -3.87
C LEU A 20 24.81 -4.33 -4.26
N PHE A 21 24.01 -3.87 -3.28
CA PHE A 21 22.69 -3.29 -3.51
C PHE A 21 22.72 -1.99 -4.33
N ALA A 22 23.68 -1.11 -4.09
CA ALA A 22 23.84 0.12 -4.86
C ALA A 22 24.27 -0.17 -6.32
N ARG A 23 25.02 -1.26 -6.53
CA ARG A 23 25.40 -1.72 -7.88
C ARG A 23 24.24 -2.40 -8.60
N ALA A 24 23.43 -3.18 -7.88
CA ALA A 24 22.20 -3.79 -8.41
C ALA A 24 21.18 -2.72 -8.81
N LEU A 25 20.95 -1.71 -7.98
CA LEU A 25 20.07 -0.58 -8.29
C LEU A 25 20.59 0.25 -9.48
N ALA A 26 21.91 0.44 -9.60
CA ALA A 26 22.50 1.11 -10.74
C ALA A 26 22.32 0.32 -12.05
N ALA A 27 22.38 -1.01 -12.00
CA ALA A 27 22.15 -1.87 -13.16
C ALA A 27 20.69 -1.81 -13.66
N VAL A 28 19.73 -1.66 -12.73
CA VAL A 28 18.29 -1.49 -13.04
C VAL A 28 17.98 -0.16 -13.74
N ASN A 29 18.80 0.88 -13.55
CA ASN A 29 18.59 2.18 -14.21
C ASN A 29 19.20 2.28 -15.63
N SER A 30 19.76 1.19 -16.16
CA SER A 30 20.28 1.16 -17.54
C SER A 30 19.15 1.17 -18.58
N ARG A 31 19.40 1.71 -19.78
CA ARG A 31 18.41 1.71 -20.89
C ARG A 31 17.96 0.30 -21.26
N THR A 32 18.86 -0.67 -21.15
CA THR A 32 18.60 -2.10 -21.41
C THR A 32 17.66 -2.71 -20.39
N ALA A 33 17.82 -2.39 -19.10
CA ALA A 33 16.91 -2.84 -18.05
C ALA A 33 15.49 -2.25 -18.22
N LYS A 34 15.38 -0.99 -18.65
CA LYS A 34 14.08 -0.37 -18.98
C LYS A 34 13.40 -1.02 -20.19
N ALA A 35 14.18 -1.40 -21.20
CA ALA A 35 13.68 -2.11 -22.38
C ALA A 35 13.21 -3.53 -22.05
N LEU A 36 13.96 -4.28 -21.23
CA LEU A 36 13.56 -5.60 -20.74
C LEU A 36 12.34 -5.55 -19.83
N PHE A 37 12.29 -4.55 -18.94
CA PHE A 37 11.12 -4.35 -18.07
C PHE A 37 9.87 -4.08 -18.92
N LYS A 38 9.94 -3.19 -19.91
CA LYS A 38 8.80 -2.89 -20.78
C LYS A 38 8.45 -4.02 -21.76
N GLY A 39 9.44 -4.74 -22.28
CA GLY A 39 9.25 -5.76 -23.31
C GLY A 39 8.93 -7.15 -22.78
N VAL A 40 9.32 -7.45 -21.53
CA VAL A 40 9.14 -8.78 -20.93
C VAL A 40 8.38 -8.68 -19.62
N ALA A 41 8.82 -7.84 -18.67
CA ALA A 41 8.21 -7.82 -17.34
C ALA A 41 6.77 -7.28 -17.35
N VAL A 42 6.49 -6.23 -18.13
CA VAL A 42 5.14 -5.65 -18.29
C VAL A 42 4.15 -6.64 -18.93
N PRO A 43 4.44 -7.27 -20.09
CA PRO A 43 3.51 -8.26 -20.66
C PRO A 43 3.39 -9.52 -19.81
N LEU A 44 4.44 -9.94 -19.11
CA LEU A 44 4.37 -11.10 -18.21
C LEU A 44 3.56 -10.78 -16.94
N ALA A 45 3.68 -9.56 -16.40
CA ALA A 45 2.83 -9.07 -15.31
C ALA A 45 1.37 -8.92 -15.75
N LEU A 46 1.13 -8.42 -16.97
CA LEU A 46 -0.21 -8.32 -17.55
C LEU A 46 -0.83 -9.71 -17.78
N TRP A 47 -0.04 -10.66 -18.25
CA TRP A 47 -0.46 -12.05 -18.44
C TRP A 47 -0.73 -12.77 -17.11
N LEU A 48 0.09 -12.51 -16.08
CA LEU A 48 -0.13 -13.03 -14.74
C LEU A 48 -1.39 -12.44 -14.09
N ALA A 49 -1.59 -11.12 -14.24
CA ALA A 49 -2.81 -10.44 -13.80
C ALA A 49 -4.05 -10.98 -14.53
N ALA A 50 -3.96 -11.21 -15.85
CA ALA A 50 -5.05 -11.77 -16.65
C ALA A 50 -5.37 -13.23 -16.27
N ARG A 51 -4.36 -14.06 -15.97
CA ARG A 51 -4.57 -15.43 -15.47
C ARG A 51 -5.17 -15.47 -14.07
N GLY A 52 -4.82 -14.51 -13.21
CA GLY A 52 -5.45 -14.33 -11.90
C GLY A 52 -6.95 -14.01 -11.99
N VAL A 53 -7.43 -13.50 -13.13
CA VAL A 53 -8.86 -13.21 -13.35
C VAL A 53 -9.61 -14.40 -13.95
N ALA A 54 -8.95 -15.29 -14.69
CA ALA A 54 -9.63 -16.35 -15.46
C ALA A 54 -9.74 -17.73 -14.75
N HIS A 55 -8.99 -17.96 -13.67
CA HIS A 55 -8.99 -19.25 -12.95
C HIS A 55 -9.09 -19.13 -11.42
N ALA A 56 -9.29 -17.92 -10.87
CA ALA A 56 -9.33 -17.72 -9.42
C ALA A 56 -10.70 -18.02 -8.79
N GLU A 57 -11.78 -18.09 -9.56
CA GLU A 57 -13.13 -18.31 -9.00
C GLU A 57 -13.26 -19.62 -8.22
N ASP A 58 -12.52 -20.67 -8.57
CA ASP A 58 -12.61 -21.98 -7.89
C ASP A 58 -11.65 -22.09 -6.69
N LEU A 59 -10.40 -21.65 -6.84
CA LEU A 59 -9.41 -21.75 -5.74
C LEU A 59 -9.61 -20.69 -4.64
N THR A 60 -10.19 -19.53 -4.97
CA THR A 60 -10.48 -18.48 -3.97
C THR A 60 -11.89 -18.56 -3.39
N ALA A 61 -12.76 -19.44 -3.93
CA ALA A 61 -14.08 -19.70 -3.36
C ALA A 61 -14.00 -20.14 -1.90
N ALA A 62 -13.07 -21.05 -1.59
CA ALA A 62 -12.89 -21.58 -0.24
C ALA A 62 -12.52 -20.50 0.80
N GLY A 63 -11.87 -19.40 0.38
CA GLY A 63 -11.49 -18.30 1.28
C GLY A 63 -12.48 -17.14 1.29
N LYS A 64 -13.49 -17.14 0.41
CA LYS A 64 -14.46 -16.04 0.30
C LYS A 64 -15.43 -16.03 1.48
N GLU A 65 -15.87 -17.21 1.93
CA GLU A 65 -16.77 -17.38 3.08
C GLU A 65 -16.05 -16.99 4.39
N ASP A 66 -14.85 -17.53 4.63
CA ASP A 66 -14.02 -17.15 5.78
C ASP A 66 -13.72 -15.63 5.83
N ALA A 67 -13.48 -15.01 4.67
CA ALA A 67 -13.27 -13.57 4.58
C ALA A 67 -14.56 -12.78 4.86
N ALA A 68 -15.72 -13.28 4.43
CA ALA A 68 -17.02 -12.68 4.72
C ALA A 68 -17.35 -12.79 6.21
N ASP A 69 -17.05 -13.92 6.85
CA ASP A 69 -17.25 -14.11 8.28
C ASP A 69 -16.29 -13.25 9.11
N THR A 70 -15.06 -13.07 8.63
CA THR A 70 -14.05 -12.25 9.31
C THR A 70 -14.27 -10.75 9.12
N PHE A 71 -14.77 -10.28 7.97
CA PHE A 71 -14.87 -8.85 7.64
C PHE A 71 -16.27 -8.35 7.30
N GLY A 72 -17.30 -9.20 7.45
CA GLY A 72 -18.69 -8.88 7.12
C GLY A 72 -19.35 -7.89 8.08
N GLU A 73 -20.60 -7.52 7.78
CA GLU A 73 -21.36 -6.50 8.51
C GLU A 73 -21.51 -6.84 10.00
N ASP A 74 -21.79 -8.11 10.32
CA ASP A 74 -21.97 -8.60 11.69
C ASP A 74 -20.69 -9.19 12.31
N SER A 75 -19.52 -8.95 11.69
CA SER A 75 -18.25 -9.48 12.18
C SER A 75 -17.73 -8.73 13.42
N THR A 76 -17.02 -9.48 14.27
CA THR A 76 -16.20 -8.92 15.36
C THR A 76 -15.19 -7.86 14.90
N MET A 77 -14.65 -7.96 13.67
CA MET A 77 -13.78 -6.91 13.13
C MET A 77 -14.53 -5.61 12.86
N MET A 78 -15.77 -5.69 12.35
CA MET A 78 -16.61 -4.52 12.14
C MET A 78 -16.95 -3.85 13.46
N TYR A 79 -17.19 -4.65 14.51
CA TYR A 79 -17.37 -4.12 15.86
C TYR A 79 -16.15 -3.31 16.35
N TYR A 80 -14.93 -3.79 16.15
CA TYR A 80 -13.73 -3.04 16.51
C TYR A 80 -13.56 -1.75 15.69
N PHE A 81 -13.91 -1.76 14.40
CA PHE A 81 -13.90 -0.55 13.58
C PHE A 81 -14.92 0.48 14.07
N MET A 82 -16.13 0.06 14.46
CA MET A 82 -17.10 0.97 15.06
C MET A 82 -16.60 1.57 16.38
N LEU A 83 -15.96 0.75 17.23
CA LEU A 83 -15.41 1.23 18.49
C LEU A 83 -14.25 2.22 18.27
N ALA A 84 -13.38 1.94 17.29
CA ALA A 84 -12.30 2.84 16.89
C ALA A 84 -12.82 4.18 16.36
N GLU A 85 -13.89 4.19 15.56
CA GLU A 85 -14.52 5.42 15.06
C GLU A 85 -15.01 6.30 16.20
N VAL A 86 -15.71 5.72 17.19
CA VAL A 86 -16.20 6.49 18.36
C VAL A 86 -15.05 7.11 19.13
N ILE A 87 -13.95 6.38 19.34
CA ILE A 87 -12.75 6.90 20.01
C ILE A 87 -12.11 8.01 19.17
N LEU A 88 -11.94 7.83 17.86
CA LEU A 88 -11.35 8.83 16.98
C LEU A 88 -12.18 10.11 16.91
N VAL A 89 -13.50 10.00 16.81
CA VAL A 89 -14.42 11.14 16.83
C VAL A 89 -14.33 11.86 18.17
N PHE A 90 -14.20 11.13 19.28
CA PHE A 90 -14.03 11.73 20.59
C PHE A 90 -12.70 12.48 20.73
N ILE A 91 -11.59 11.90 20.28
CA ILE A 91 -10.28 12.58 20.25
C ILE A 91 -10.32 13.82 19.35
N LEU A 92 -10.96 13.71 18.19
CA LEU A 92 -11.13 14.83 17.26
C LEU A 92 -12.00 15.94 17.86
N TYR A 93 -13.04 15.57 18.60
CA TYR A 93 -13.86 16.52 19.37
C TYR A 93 -13.02 17.22 20.44
N LEU A 94 -12.19 16.50 21.21
CA LEU A 94 -11.31 17.12 22.21
C LEU A 94 -10.30 18.09 21.57
N ARG A 95 -9.84 17.81 20.34
CA ARG A 95 -8.91 18.70 19.62
C ARG A 95 -9.59 19.94 19.07
N ASN A 96 -10.77 19.79 18.49
CA ASN A 96 -11.41 20.84 17.70
C ASN A 96 -12.55 21.57 18.46
N HIS A 97 -13.03 21.02 19.58
CA HIS A 97 -14.19 21.48 20.35
C HIS A 97 -15.43 21.80 19.51
N ASN A 98 -15.56 21.16 18.34
CA ASN A 98 -16.66 21.37 17.43
C ASN A 98 -17.66 20.20 17.56
N PRO A 99 -18.90 20.43 18.03
CA PRO A 99 -19.89 19.35 18.17
C PRO A 99 -20.29 18.72 16.84
N ALA A 100 -20.03 19.38 15.70
CA ALA A 100 -20.27 18.79 14.38
C ALA A 100 -19.40 17.56 14.10
N THR A 101 -18.32 17.30 14.85
CA THR A 101 -17.52 16.08 14.66
C THR A 101 -18.33 14.81 14.99
N PHE A 102 -19.35 14.89 15.85
CA PHE A 102 -20.21 13.74 16.17
C PHE A 102 -21.06 13.27 14.98
N LEU A 103 -21.26 14.10 13.96
CA LEU A 103 -21.94 13.71 12.72
C LEU A 103 -21.19 12.63 11.94
N LEU A 104 -19.87 12.48 12.18
CA LEU A 104 -19.07 11.43 11.55
C LEU A 104 -19.55 10.03 11.94
N ILE A 105 -20.05 9.84 13.17
CA ILE A 105 -20.52 8.53 13.66
C ILE A 105 -21.71 8.01 12.83
N PRO A 106 -22.86 8.71 12.72
CA PRO A 106 -23.98 8.21 11.92
C PRO A 106 -23.63 8.15 10.43
N VAL A 107 -22.82 9.07 9.91
CA VAL A 107 -22.36 9.02 8.52
C VAL A 107 -21.53 7.75 8.26
N PHE A 108 -20.60 7.41 9.16
CA PHE A 108 -19.78 6.21 9.06
C PHE A 108 -20.65 4.94 9.06
N ILE A 109 -21.62 4.83 9.97
CA ILE A 109 -22.54 3.69 10.06
C ILE A 109 -23.35 3.52 8.76
N VAL A 110 -23.88 4.60 8.19
CA VAL A 110 -24.67 4.51 6.96
C VAL A 110 -23.79 4.12 5.77
N VAL A 111 -22.59 4.68 5.68
CA VAL A 111 -21.64 4.38 4.60
C VAL A 111 -21.21 2.91 4.64
N THR A 112 -20.87 2.36 5.81
CA THR A 112 -20.48 0.94 5.92
C THR A 112 -21.63 0.02 5.51
N LYS A 113 -22.88 0.33 5.91
CA LYS A 113 -24.06 -0.43 5.47
C LYS A 113 -24.28 -0.38 3.96
N ILE A 114 -24.12 0.78 3.34
CA ILE A 114 -24.23 0.92 1.87
C ILE A 114 -23.14 0.08 1.18
N ILE A 115 -21.91 0.12 1.68
CA ILE A 115 -20.80 -0.66 1.12
C ILE A 115 -21.10 -2.16 1.19
N PHE A 116 -21.55 -2.67 2.35
CA PHE A 116 -21.92 -4.09 2.47
C PHE A 116 -23.11 -4.47 1.59
N SER A 117 -24.11 -3.60 1.46
CA SER A 117 -25.23 -3.80 0.54
C SER A 117 -24.77 -3.90 -0.92
N ILE A 118 -23.83 -3.05 -1.34
CA ILE A 118 -23.24 -3.10 -2.69
C ILE A 118 -22.45 -4.40 -2.88
N ILE A 119 -21.63 -4.80 -1.89
CA ILE A 119 -20.86 -6.05 -1.95
C ILE A 119 -21.79 -7.26 -2.08
N SER A 120 -22.85 -7.34 -1.26
CA SER A 120 -23.87 -8.39 -1.32
C SER A 120 -24.58 -8.40 -2.68
N SER A 121 -24.99 -7.24 -3.20
CA SER A 121 -25.64 -7.14 -4.52
C SER A 121 -24.73 -7.58 -5.67
N ARG A 122 -23.41 -7.42 -5.53
CA ARG A 122 -22.42 -7.80 -6.54
C ARG A 122 -22.00 -9.26 -6.42
N SER A 123 -22.05 -9.86 -5.23
CA SER A 123 -21.52 -11.21 -5.04
C SER A 123 -22.34 -12.30 -5.72
N GLY A 124 -23.55 -11.97 -6.20
CA GLY A 124 -24.57 -12.95 -6.55
C GLY A 124 -25.07 -13.61 -5.28
N GLY A 125 -26.38 -13.56 -5.02
CA GLY A 125 -26.98 -14.39 -3.98
C GLY A 125 -26.84 -15.88 -4.30
#